data_AF-A0AA87ZHX6-F1
#
_entry.id   AF-A0AA87ZHX6-F1
#
_cell.length_a   1.000
_cell.length_b   1.000
_cell.length_c   1.000
_cell.angle_alpha   90.00
_cell.angle_beta   90.00
_cell.angle_gamma   90.00
#
_symmetry.space_group_name_H-M   'P 1'
#
loop_
_entity.id
_entity.type
_entity.pdbx_description
1 polymer ?
#
loop_
_entity_poly.entity_id
_entity_poly.type
_entity_poly.pdbx_seq_one_letter_code
_entity_poly.pdbx_strand_id
1 'polypeptide(L)'
;MCPRTCVYGDDEAMYMCQGGDLVKRKNATWQTVAKLPAEVDKIAYVVTWKGRMLVIGSAGFGDPHMAYVLDMDNYDWIKLKTPQEFSGHVQSGCYMEI
;
A
#
# COMPACT_ATOMS: atom_id res chain seq x y z
N MET A 1 6.80 -1.97 13.74
CA MET A 1 6.17 -2.64 12.58
C MET A 1 4.68 -2.77 12.89
N CYS A 2 3.79 -2.31 12.00
CA CYS A 2 2.33 -2.35 12.21
C CYS A 2 1.75 -3.45 11.31
N PRO A 3 0.88 -4.36 11.82
CA PRO A 3 0.30 -5.41 10.97
C PRO A 3 -0.44 -4.89 9.73
N ARG A 4 -0.94 -3.65 9.79
CA ARG A 4 -1.66 -2.97 8.69
C ARG A 4 -0.79 -2.60 7.49
N THR A 5 0.52 -2.83 7.55
CA THR A 5 1.43 -2.60 6.42
C THR A 5 1.73 -3.88 5.64
N CYS A 6 1.14 -5.01 6.02
CA CYS A 6 1.34 -6.31 5.39
C CYS A 6 0.06 -6.80 4.72
N VAL A 7 0.18 -7.44 3.56
CA VAL A 7 -0.95 -8.03 2.82
C VAL A 7 -0.52 -9.32 2.14
N TYR A 8 -1.45 -10.27 2.02
CA TYR A 8 -1.26 -11.47 1.21
C TYR A 8 -1.84 -11.23 -0.18
N GLY A 9 -1.01 -11.37 -1.21
CA GLY A 9 -1.40 -11.18 -2.61
C GLY A 9 -2.00 -12.45 -3.23
N ASP A 10 -2.65 -12.27 -4.37
CA ASP A 10 -3.26 -13.36 -5.16
C ASP A 10 -2.21 -14.31 -5.78
N ASP A 11 -0.94 -13.90 -5.80
CA ASP A 11 0.19 -14.65 -6.35
C ASP A 11 0.91 -15.55 -5.32
N GLU A 12 0.20 -15.86 -4.23
CA GLU A 12 0.68 -16.61 -3.07
C GLU A 12 1.85 -15.96 -2.31
N ALA A 13 2.16 -14.70 -2.58
CA ALA A 13 3.24 -13.97 -1.92
C ALA A 13 2.70 -13.03 -0.82
N MET A 14 3.53 -12.78 0.20
CA MET A 14 3.27 -11.69 1.15
C MET A 14 3.98 -10.43 0.70
N TYR A 15 3.31 -9.30 0.87
CA TYR A 15 3.86 -7.98 0.62
C TYR A 15 3.85 -7.18 1.91
N MET A 16 4.82 -6.29 2.05
CA MET A 16 4.92 -5.41 3.20
C MET A 16 5.50 -4.06 2.80
N CYS A 17 4.86 -2.98 3.25
CA CYS A 17 5.44 -1.64 3.19
C CYS A 17 6.39 -1.46 4.39
N GLN A 18 7.69 -1.28 4.14
CA GLN A 18 8.71 -1.16 5.16
C GLN A 18 9.78 -0.14 4.76
N GLY A 19 9.98 0.90 5.57
CA GLY A 19 11.12 1.82 5.41
C GLY A 19 11.16 2.56 4.07
N GLY A 20 10.01 2.93 3.52
CA GLY A 20 9.92 3.57 2.20
C GLY A 20 9.99 2.59 1.02
N ASP A 21 10.06 1.28 1.29
CA ASP A 21 10.07 0.22 0.29
C ASP A 21 8.81 -0.63 0.36
N LEU A 22 8.40 -1.15 -0.79
CA LEU A 22 7.54 -2.31 -0.88
C LEU A 22 8.42 -3.55 -1.02
N VAL A 23 8.35 -4.44 -0.04
CA VAL A 23 9.04 -5.72 -0.04
C VAL A 23 8.08 -6.87 -0.28
N LYS A 24 8.52 -7.84 -1.06
CA LYS A 24 7.79 -9.08 -1.37
C LYS A 24 8.52 -10.25 -0.74
N ARG A 25 7.77 -11.12 -0.06
CA ARG A 25 8.25 -12.42 0.41
C ARG A 25 7.76 -13.51 -0.51
N LYS A 26 8.70 -14.20 -1.15
CA LYS A 26 8.45 -15.47 -1.83
C LYS A 26 9.23 -16.55 -1.09
N ASN A 27 8.55 -17.63 -0.70
CA ASN A 27 9.11 -18.68 0.16
C ASN A 27 9.59 -18.12 1.52
N ALA A 28 10.90 -17.97 1.71
CA ALA A 28 11.54 -17.57 2.96
C ALA A 28 12.38 -16.28 2.85
N THR A 29 12.43 -15.64 1.67
CA THR A 29 13.27 -14.47 1.43
C THR A 29 12.41 -13.24 1.14
N TRP A 30 12.76 -12.12 1.76
CA TRP A 30 12.20 -10.80 1.47
C TRP A 30 13.08 -10.08 0.46
N GLN A 31 12.47 -9.48 -0.56
CA GLN A 31 13.15 -8.70 -1.59
C GLN A 31 12.38 -7.41 -1.85
N THR A 32 13.09 -6.30 -2.03
CA THR A 32 12.50 -5.04 -2.47
C THR A 32 12.03 -5.17 -3.91
N VAL A 33 10.76 -4.82 -4.16
CA VAL A 33 10.16 -4.86 -5.51
C VAL A 33 9.81 -3.47 -6.05
N ALA A 34 9.57 -2.50 -5.16
CA ALA A 34 9.31 -1.12 -5.55
C ALA A 34 9.68 -0.15 -4.42
N LYS A 35 9.97 1.11 -4.78
CA LYS A 35 10.02 2.23 -3.83
C LYS A 35 8.61 2.77 -3.63
N LEU A 36 8.25 3.13 -2.39
CA LEU A 36 6.97 3.77 -2.10
C LEU A 36 7.00 5.24 -2.56
N PRO A 37 5.87 5.80 -3.02
CA PRO A 37 5.75 7.23 -3.22
C PRO A 37 6.03 8.00 -1.93
N ALA A 38 6.76 9.12 -2.02
CA ALA A 38 7.15 9.90 -0.84
C ALA A 38 5.94 10.44 -0.04
N GLU A 39 4.78 10.61 -0.68
CA GLU A 39 3.57 11.09 -0.03
C GLU A 39 2.84 10.03 0.83
N VAL A 40 3.34 8.78 0.88
CA VAL A 40 2.75 7.68 1.69
C VAL A 40 3.78 6.99 2.58
N ASP A 41 4.66 7.75 3.25
CA ASP A 41 5.63 7.21 4.22
C ASP A 41 4.95 6.56 5.45
N LYS A 42 3.90 7.20 5.97
CA LYS A 42 3.10 6.70 7.10
C LYS A 42 1.91 5.92 6.57
N ILE A 43 2.13 4.64 6.35
CA ILE A 43 1.12 3.69 5.84
C ILE A 43 0.01 3.49 6.88
N ALA A 44 -1.23 3.75 6.45
CA ALA A 44 -2.44 3.52 7.25
C ALA A 44 -3.17 2.23 6.84
N TYR A 45 -3.14 1.91 5.54
CA TYR A 45 -3.87 0.77 4.99
C TYR A 45 -3.21 0.24 3.70
N VAL A 46 -3.20 -1.08 3.54
CA VAL A 46 -2.81 -1.76 2.31
C VAL A 46 -3.80 -2.88 1.99
N VAL A 47 -4.12 -3.06 0.71
CA VAL A 47 -4.94 -4.17 0.22
C VAL A 47 -4.55 -4.53 -1.21
N THR A 48 -4.71 -5.80 -1.57
CA THR A 48 -4.51 -6.31 -2.93
C THR A 48 -5.83 -6.79 -3.53
N TRP A 49 -5.99 -6.62 -4.84
CA TRP A 49 -7.08 -7.23 -5.62
C TRP A 49 -6.67 -7.31 -7.09
N LYS A 50 -6.92 -8.44 -7.75
CA LYS A 50 -6.87 -8.58 -9.22
C LYS A 50 -5.59 -7.99 -9.84
N GLY A 51 -4.43 -8.33 -9.26
CA GLY A 51 -3.11 -7.85 -9.74
C GLY A 51 -2.79 -6.39 -9.43
N ARG A 52 -3.53 -5.75 -8.51
CA ARG A 52 -3.30 -4.38 -8.06
C ARG A 52 -3.12 -4.32 -6.56
N MET A 53 -2.40 -3.31 -6.09
CA MET A 53 -2.25 -3.01 -4.66
C MET A 53 -2.59 -1.55 -4.38
N LEU A 54 -3.48 -1.30 -3.43
CA LEU A 54 -3.81 0.03 -2.92
C LEU A 54 -2.98 0.25 -1.67
N VAL A 55 -2.32 1.40 -1.62
CA VAL A 55 -1.66 1.92 -0.44
C VAL A 55 -2.31 3.25 -0.08
N ILE A 56 -2.74 3.38 1.17
CA ILE A 56 -3.18 4.65 1.74
C ILE A 56 -2.23 5.01 2.88
N GLY A 57 -1.72 6.24 2.85
CA GLY A 57 -0.84 6.77 3.89
C GLY A 57 -0.68 8.27 3.79
N SER A 58 0.22 8.83 4.58
CA SER A 58 0.55 10.25 4.56
C SER A 58 2.07 10.46 4.52
N ALA A 59 2.52 11.64 4.11
CA ALA A 59 3.95 11.99 4.10
C ALA A 59 4.53 12.06 5.52
N GLY A 60 3.70 12.46 6.49
CA GLY A 60 4.08 12.64 7.88
C GLY A 60 2.89 12.61 8.83
N PHE A 61 3.17 12.78 10.12
CA PHE A 61 2.13 12.81 11.15
C PHE A 61 1.30 14.09 11.02
N GLY A 62 -0.03 13.94 10.94
CA GLY A 62 -0.96 15.06 10.76
C GLY A 62 -1.17 15.48 9.29
N ASP A 63 -0.38 14.94 8.36
CA ASP A 63 -0.54 15.24 6.95
C ASP A 63 -1.77 14.54 6.34
N PRO A 64 -2.36 15.13 5.28
CA PRO A 64 -3.47 14.51 4.55
C PRO A 64 -3.11 13.11 4.05
N HIS A 65 -4.05 12.17 4.18
CA HIS A 65 -3.89 10.84 3.61
C HIS A 65 -4.12 10.89 2.09
N MET A 66 -3.26 10.17 1.38
CA MET A 66 -3.24 10.02 -0.06
C MET A 66 -3.35 8.54 -0.40
N ALA A 67 -3.96 8.25 -1.54
CA ALA A 67 -4.12 6.89 -2.04
C ALA A 67 -3.34 6.69 -3.34
N TYR A 68 -2.61 5.58 -3.42
CA TYR A 68 -1.89 5.16 -4.62
C TYR A 68 -2.24 3.71 -4.95
N VAL A 69 -2.34 3.42 -6.24
CA VAL A 69 -2.49 2.06 -6.75
C VAL A 69 -1.21 1.67 -7.47
N LEU A 70 -0.67 0.52 -7.11
CA LEU A 70 0.41 -0.14 -7.79
C LEU A 70 -0.16 -1.17 -8.76
N ASP A 71 0.30 -1.14 -10.00
CA ASP A 71 0.18 -2.28 -10.91
C ASP A 71 1.25 -3.31 -10.54
N MET A 72 0.83 -4.54 -10.21
CA MET A 72 1.74 -5.56 -9.67
C MET A 72 2.54 -6.30 -10.75
N ASP A 73 2.22 -6.10 -12.03
CA ASP A 73 2.95 -6.72 -13.14
C ASP A 73 4.21 -5.93 -13.49
N ASN A 74 4.12 -4.59 -13.48
CA ASN A 74 5.23 -3.70 -13.84
C ASN A 74 5.78 -2.86 -12.68
N TYR A 75 5.11 -2.87 -11.51
CA TYR A 75 5.45 -2.08 -10.33
C TYR A 75 5.37 -0.56 -10.51
N ASP A 76 4.48 -0.09 -11.38
CA ASP A 76 4.21 1.34 -11.57
C ASP A 76 3.12 1.87 -10.62
N TRP A 77 3.37 3.04 -10.03
CA TRP A 77 2.44 3.71 -9.13
C TRP A 77 1.57 4.72 -9.85
N ILE A 78 0.27 4.69 -9.55
CA ILE A 78 -0.73 5.65 -10.01
C ILE A 78 -1.34 6.32 -8.78
N LYS A 79 -1.20 7.65 -8.71
CA LYS A 79 -1.84 8.46 -7.67
C LYS A 79 -3.35 8.51 -7.92
N LEU A 80 -4.15 8.14 -6.92
CA LEU A 80 -5.59 8.32 -6.98
C LEU A 80 -5.96 9.75 -6.58
N LYS A 81 -6.93 10.32 -7.28
CA LYS A 81 -7.53 11.59 -6.88
C LYS A 81 -8.23 11.40 -5.55
N THR A 82 -7.68 12.02 -4.51
CA THR A 82 -8.24 12.00 -3.15
C THR A 82 -8.75 13.40 -2.83
N PRO A 83 -10.07 13.65 -2.91
CA PRO A 83 -10.64 14.94 -2.51
C PRO A 83 -10.28 15.29 -1.07
N GLN A 84 -10.13 16.58 -0.78
CA GLN A 84 -9.67 17.05 0.53
C GLN A 84 -10.61 16.62 1.67
N GLU A 85 -11.92 16.52 1.42
CA GLU A 85 -12.88 16.01 2.42
C GLU A 85 -12.69 14.52 2.77
N PHE A 86 -11.96 13.76 1.94
CA PHE A 86 -11.69 12.33 2.13
C PHE A 86 -10.22 12.02 2.46
N SER A 87 -9.42 13.02 2.84
CA SER A 87 -8.00 12.85 3.17
C SER A 87 -7.74 12.62 4.67
N GLY A 88 -8.76 12.19 5.41
CA GLY A 88 -8.67 11.91 6.85
C GLY A 88 -7.95 10.59 7.16
N HIS A 89 -7.81 10.29 8.45
CA HIS A 89 -7.15 9.07 8.89
C HIS A 89 -7.96 7.81 8.55
N VAL A 90 -7.29 6.77 8.05
CA VAL A 90 -7.90 5.46 7.78
C VAL A 90 -7.67 4.51 8.95
N GLN A 91 -8.74 4.13 9.64
CA GLN A 91 -8.69 3.19 10.76
C GLN A 91 -8.69 1.73 10.27
N SER A 92 -9.54 1.43 9.29
CA SER A 92 -9.76 0.10 8.73
C SER A 92 -10.29 0.17 7.31
N GLY A 93 -10.10 -0.88 6.52
CA GLY A 93 -10.70 -1.04 5.20
C GLY A 93 -10.79 -2.51 4.81
N CYS A 94 -11.59 -2.82 3.79
CA CYS A 94 -11.64 -4.14 3.17
C CYS A 94 -11.83 -4.01 1.65
N TYR A 95 -11.43 -5.05 0.93
CA TYR A 95 -11.86 -5.30 -0.45
C TYR A 95 -13.07 -6.24 -0.40
N MET A 96 -14.12 -5.92 -1.16
CA MET A 96 -15.34 -6.71 -1.27
C MET A 96 -15.63 -6.96 -2.75
N GLU A 97 -15.83 -8.21 -3.11
CA GLU A 97 -16.30 -8.65 -4.42
C GLU A 97 -17.76 -9.11 -4.29
N ILE A 98 -18.61 -8.70 -5.23
CA ILE A 98 -20.07 -8.93 -5.24
C ILE A 98 -20.42 -9.77 -6.45
#